data_AF-A0AAD4DUY6-F1
#
_entry.id   AF-A0AAD4DUY6-F1
#
_cell.length_a   1.000
_cell.length_b   1.000
_cell.length_c   1.000
_cell.angle_alpha   90.00
_cell.angle_beta   90.00
_cell.angle_gamma   90.00
#
_symmetry.space_group_name_H-M   'P 1'
#
loop_
_entity.id
_entity.type
_entity.pdbx_description
1 polymer ?
#
loop_
_entity_poly.entity_id
_entity_poly.type
_entity_poly.pdbx_seq_one_letter_code
_entity_poly.pdbx_strand_id
1 'polypeptide(L)'
;MTFHVGLTDSHEFSPVNMNYPAAHIHMLPVELLQHIFLLVVNDVPDCPSVFSYGDTTISPNVGSPPLVFTRVCHFWRVISLSTTAIWSRMQVSLPGRVEPLKPFLPSFLQSWLARSGNQPLTLRIVSGELPVRTTRRCMRQPCQEPSQADSQLLEILLSESKRWEAVALAFSDDLNRNFD
;
A
#
# COMPACT_ATOMS: atom_id res chain seq x y z
N MET A 1 10.82 -62.53 10.59
CA MET A 1 10.79 -61.06 10.62
C MET A 1 9.37 -60.64 10.29
N THR A 2 8.65 -60.22 11.31
CA THR A 2 7.20 -60.03 11.30
C THR A 2 6.93 -58.54 11.36
N PHE A 3 6.23 -57.99 10.36
CA PHE A 3 5.65 -56.65 10.45
C PHE A 3 4.14 -56.80 10.53
N HIS A 4 3.59 -56.50 11.71
CA HIS A 4 2.16 -56.32 11.90
C HIS A 4 1.89 -54.82 11.99
N VAL A 5 1.17 -54.30 10.99
CA VAL A 5 0.47 -53.01 11.09
C VAL A 5 -0.86 -53.30 11.80
N GLY A 6 -1.19 -52.49 12.80
CA GLY A 6 -2.46 -52.56 13.51
C GLY A 6 -2.63 -51.33 14.40
N LEU A 7 -3.42 -50.38 13.89
CA LEU A 7 -3.91 -49.18 14.57
C LEU A 7 -4.44 -49.48 15.98
N THR A 8 -4.17 -48.60 16.93
CA THR A 8 -5.18 -47.77 17.63
C THR A 8 -4.45 -46.92 18.67
N ASP A 9 -4.41 -45.60 18.48
CA ASP A 9 -4.32 -44.69 19.61
C ASP A 9 -5.36 -43.59 19.42
N SER A 10 -6.47 -43.78 20.13
CA SER A 10 -7.60 -42.89 20.23
C SER A 10 -7.18 -41.67 21.03
N HIS A 11 -6.54 -40.70 20.36
CA HIS A 11 -6.47 -39.34 20.86
C HIS A 11 -7.85 -38.70 20.71
N GLU A 12 -8.61 -38.68 21.81
CA GLU A 12 -9.81 -37.88 21.98
C GLU A 12 -9.49 -36.41 21.65
N PHE A 13 -9.85 -35.99 20.43
CA PHE A 13 -9.99 -34.58 20.11
C PHE A 13 -11.21 -34.05 20.86
N SER A 14 -10.98 -33.58 22.09
CA SER A 14 -11.94 -32.72 22.77
C SER A 14 -12.15 -31.46 21.91
N PRO A 15 -13.39 -31.11 21.55
CA PRO A 15 -13.67 -29.84 20.92
C PRO A 15 -13.43 -28.75 21.96
N VAL A 16 -12.31 -28.06 21.86
CA VAL A 16 -12.08 -26.83 22.63
C VAL A 16 -13.21 -25.88 22.26
N ASN A 17 -14.20 -25.76 23.15
CA ASN A 17 -15.26 -24.79 23.04
C ASN A 17 -14.65 -23.41 23.29
N MET A 18 -14.07 -22.85 22.23
CA MET A 18 -13.44 -21.53 22.18
C MET A 18 -14.53 -20.46 22.19
N ASN A 19 -15.19 -20.29 23.33
CA ASN A 19 -16.10 -19.17 23.57
C ASN A 19 -15.26 -17.92 23.93
N TYR A 20 -14.36 -17.52 23.02
CA TYR A 20 -13.65 -16.24 23.17
C TYR A 20 -14.67 -15.14 22.88
N PRO A 21 -14.87 -14.18 23.80
CA PRO A 21 -15.69 -13.03 23.50
C PRO A 21 -15.14 -12.39 22.24
N ALA A 22 -16.00 -12.15 21.24
CA ALA A 22 -15.63 -11.45 20.03
C ALA A 22 -14.87 -10.19 20.44
N ALA A 23 -13.68 -9.97 19.85
CA ALA A 23 -12.86 -8.81 20.18
C ALA A 23 -13.74 -7.55 20.19
N HIS A 24 -13.62 -6.71 21.23
CA HIS A 24 -14.51 -5.56 21.44
C HIS A 24 -14.66 -4.64 20.21
N ILE A 25 -13.64 -4.60 19.36
CA ILE A 25 -13.65 -3.84 18.11
C ILE A 25 -14.70 -4.34 17.09
N HIS A 26 -15.11 -5.61 17.17
CA HIS A 26 -16.18 -6.18 16.34
C HIS A 26 -17.58 -5.76 16.81
N MET A 27 -17.70 -5.16 18.00
CA MET A 27 -18.96 -4.64 18.53
C MET A 27 -19.23 -3.19 18.12
N LEU A 28 -18.26 -2.53 17.48
CA LEU A 28 -18.49 -1.21 16.89
C LEU A 28 -19.41 -1.37 15.66
N PRO A 29 -20.42 -0.51 15.50
CA PRO A 29 -21.10 -0.33 14.23
C PRO A 29 -20.07 -0.10 13.12
N VAL A 30 -20.32 -0.69 11.95
CA VAL A 30 -19.38 -0.64 10.82
C VAL A 30 -19.08 0.81 10.42
N GLU A 31 -20.05 1.71 10.55
CA GLU A 31 -19.94 3.14 10.24
C GLU A 31 -18.89 3.82 11.13
N LEU A 32 -18.83 3.46 12.42
CA LEU A 32 -17.84 4.02 13.34
C LEU A 32 -16.44 3.52 13.01
N LEU A 33 -16.30 2.24 12.65
CA LEU A 33 -15.01 1.69 12.26
C LEU A 33 -14.51 2.28 10.94
N GLN A 34 -15.41 2.49 9.96
CA GLN A 34 -15.10 3.21 8.72
C GLN A 34 -14.68 4.65 9.00
N HIS A 35 -15.38 5.34 9.90
CA HIS A 35 -15.02 6.70 10.31
C HIS A 35 -13.63 6.76 10.95
N ILE A 36 -13.29 5.81 11.82
CA ILE A 36 -11.94 5.68 12.39
C ILE A 36 -10.89 5.49 11.28
N PHE A 37 -11.13 4.62 10.29
CA PHE A 37 -10.19 4.44 9.19
C PHE A 37 -9.98 5.72 8.38
N LEU A 38 -11.04 6.47 8.12
CA LEU A 38 -10.95 7.76 7.45
C LEU A 38 -10.14 8.77 8.25
N LEU A 39 -10.35 8.85 9.56
CA LEU A 39 -9.57 9.72 10.44
C LEU A 39 -8.08 9.36 10.37
N VAL A 40 -7.74 8.08 10.48
CA VAL A 40 -6.33 7.63 10.40
C VAL A 40 -5.69 7.94 9.04
N VAL A 41 -6.43 7.78 7.94
CA VAL A 41 -5.93 8.12 6.58
C VAL A 41 -5.69 9.61 6.42
N ASN A 42 -6.57 10.44 6.99
CA ASN A 42 -6.51 11.89 6.86
C ASN A 42 -5.52 12.54 7.83
N ASP A 43 -5.18 11.88 8.94
CA ASP A 43 -4.20 12.34 9.92
C ASP A 43 -2.74 12.14 9.46
N VAL A 44 -2.51 11.36 8.39
CA VAL A 44 -1.18 11.25 7.79
C VAL A 44 -0.79 12.64 7.22
N PRO A 45 0.30 13.27 7.71
CA PRO A 45 0.69 14.63 7.32
C PRO A 45 0.88 14.77 5.81
N ASP A 46 1.45 13.72 5.21
CA ASP A 46 1.53 13.52 3.77
C ASP A 46 0.43 12.54 3.31
N CYS A 47 0.16 12.46 2.01
CA CYS A 47 -0.75 11.41 1.53
C CYS A 47 -0.14 10.01 1.81
N PRO A 48 -0.94 9.00 2.17
CA PRO A 48 -0.42 7.66 2.43
C PRO A 48 0.33 7.09 1.23
N SER A 49 1.57 6.63 1.43
CA SER A 49 2.38 6.12 0.32
C SER A 49 1.87 4.77 -0.17
N VAL A 50 1.64 4.64 -1.48
CA VAL A 50 1.24 3.37 -2.12
C VAL A 50 2.38 2.36 -2.07
N PHE A 51 3.61 2.84 -2.24
CA PHE A 51 4.81 2.02 -2.35
C PHE A 51 5.78 2.25 -1.19
N SER A 52 6.53 1.20 -0.87
CA SER A 52 7.68 1.21 0.03
C SER A 52 8.94 0.88 -0.77
N TYR A 53 10.04 1.53 -0.39
CA TYR A 53 11.30 1.51 -1.11
C TYR A 53 12.39 0.97 -0.18
N GLY A 54 13.02 -0.13 -0.60
CA GLY A 54 14.28 -0.62 -0.04
C GLY A 54 15.45 -0.25 -0.97
N ASP A 55 16.67 -0.65 -0.59
CA ASP A 55 17.91 -0.28 -1.29
C ASP A 55 17.90 -0.54 -2.80
N THR A 56 17.24 -1.62 -3.22
CA THR A 56 17.12 -2.03 -4.64
C THR A 56 15.72 -2.51 -5.00
N THR A 57 14.74 -2.37 -4.11
CA THR A 57 13.43 -2.99 -4.28
C THR A 57 12.28 -2.04 -4.00
N ILE A 58 11.25 -2.15 -4.83
CA ILE A 58 9.96 -1.49 -4.61
C ILE A 58 8.94 -2.58 -4.27
N SER A 59 8.06 -2.28 -3.31
CA SER A 59 6.99 -3.17 -2.83
C SER A 59 5.76 -2.37 -2.41
N PRO A 60 4.57 -2.97 -2.25
CA PRO A 60 3.43 -2.30 -1.64
C PRO A 60 3.75 -1.85 -0.21
N ASN A 61 3.36 -0.63 0.17
CA ASN A 61 3.57 -0.15 1.55
C ASN A 61 2.51 -0.71 2.50
N VAL A 62 2.68 -1.96 2.91
CA VAL A 62 1.72 -2.68 3.77
C VAL A 62 1.60 -2.11 5.19
N GLY A 63 2.52 -1.22 5.60
CA GLY A 63 2.46 -0.51 6.88
C GLY A 63 1.73 0.83 6.78
N SER A 64 1.46 1.33 5.57
CA SER A 64 0.70 2.56 5.35
C SER A 64 -0.80 2.28 5.22
N PRO A 65 -1.68 3.17 5.70
CA PRO A 65 -3.09 3.09 5.37
C PRO A 65 -3.31 3.29 3.86
N PRO A 66 -4.41 2.74 3.29
CA PRO A 66 -5.35 1.82 3.93
C PRO A 66 -4.87 0.36 3.97
N LEU A 67 -3.70 0.02 3.39
CA LEU A 67 -3.24 -1.37 3.31
C LEU A 67 -3.05 -2.03 4.68
N VAL A 68 -2.58 -1.29 5.67
CA VAL A 68 -2.40 -1.80 7.04
C VAL A 68 -3.71 -2.36 7.62
N PHE A 69 -4.85 -1.71 7.32
CA PHE A 69 -6.17 -2.16 7.80
C PHE A 69 -6.57 -3.50 7.20
N THR A 70 -6.12 -3.80 5.96
CA THR A 70 -6.41 -5.07 5.28
C THR A 70 -5.71 -6.30 5.87
N ARG A 71 -4.82 -6.08 6.86
CA ARG A 71 -3.95 -7.10 7.45
C ARG A 71 -4.21 -7.36 8.93
N VAL A 72 -5.11 -6.61 9.57
CA VAL A 72 -5.41 -6.76 11.01
C VAL A 72 -6.24 -8.02 11.26
N CYS A 73 -7.43 -8.11 10.67
CA CYS A 73 -8.29 -9.29 10.73
C CYS A 73 -9.21 -9.34 9.50
N HIS A 74 -9.95 -10.45 9.33
CA HIS A 74 -10.89 -10.61 8.22
C HIS A 74 -11.94 -9.48 8.17
N PHE A 75 -12.51 -9.12 9.33
CA PHE A 75 -13.54 -8.08 9.41
C PHE A 75 -13.02 -6.71 8.93
N TRP A 76 -11.85 -6.29 9.41
CA TRP A 76 -11.22 -5.04 8.98
C TRP A 76 -10.89 -5.05 7.49
N ARG A 77 -10.45 -6.19 6.96
CA ARG A 77 -10.18 -6.35 5.52
C ARG A 77 -11.43 -6.12 4.69
N VAL A 78 -12.56 -6.75 5.04
CA VAL A 78 -13.83 -6.58 4.34
C VAL A 78 -14.27 -5.11 4.35
N ILE A 79 -14.20 -4.45 5.51
CA ILE A 79 -14.58 -3.04 5.65
C ILE A 79 -13.64 -2.15 4.83
N SER A 80 -12.34 -2.36 4.94
CA SER A 80 -11.34 -1.54 4.24
C SER A 80 -11.52 -1.63 2.73
N LEU A 81 -11.73 -2.83 2.19
CA LEU A 81 -11.93 -3.05 0.76
C LEU A 81 -13.24 -2.46 0.23
N SER A 82 -14.28 -2.34 1.07
CA SER A 82 -15.59 -1.78 0.70
C SER A 82 -15.70 -0.26 0.94
N THR A 83 -14.78 0.33 1.70
CA THR A 83 -14.81 1.76 2.05
C THR A 83 -14.02 2.57 1.03
N THR A 84 -14.63 2.89 -0.11
CA THR A 84 -13.91 3.54 -1.23
C THR A 84 -13.11 4.80 -0.86
N ALA A 85 -13.64 5.63 0.04
CA ALA A 85 -13.03 6.90 0.46
C ALA A 85 -11.65 6.76 1.12
N ILE A 86 -11.31 5.64 1.77
CA ILE A 86 -9.97 5.46 2.36
C ILE A 86 -8.87 5.22 1.31
N TRP A 87 -9.25 4.95 0.06
CA TRP A 87 -8.33 4.71 -1.05
C TRP A 87 -8.15 5.94 -1.95
N SER A 88 -8.90 7.02 -1.73
CA SER A 88 -8.90 8.19 -2.61
C SER A 88 -7.80 9.21 -2.31
N ARG A 89 -7.12 9.09 -1.15
CA ARG A 89 -5.97 9.89 -0.77
C ARG A 89 -4.71 9.03 -0.84
N MET A 90 -3.75 9.40 -1.69
CA MET A 90 -2.53 8.58 -1.88
C MET A 90 -1.32 9.38 -2.37
N GLN A 91 -0.13 8.90 -1.99
CA GLN A 91 1.14 9.34 -2.53
C GLN A 91 1.72 8.26 -3.45
N VAL A 92 2.09 8.66 -4.66
CA VAL A 92 2.77 7.79 -5.63
C VAL A 92 4.12 8.40 -5.94
N SER A 93 5.21 7.71 -5.58
CA SER A 93 6.54 8.14 -5.98
C SER A 93 6.95 7.48 -7.30
N LEU A 94 7.53 8.29 -8.17
CA LEU A 94 8.09 7.91 -9.45
C LEU A 94 9.57 7.54 -9.23
N PRO A 95 9.92 6.24 -9.20
CA PRO A 95 11.23 5.77 -8.76
C PRO A 95 12.41 6.17 -9.65
N GLY A 96 12.20 6.71 -10.86
CA GLY A 96 13.29 7.02 -11.78
C GLY A 96 14.01 5.76 -12.26
N ARG A 97 15.35 5.72 -12.13
CA ARG A 97 16.28 4.72 -12.71
C ARG A 97 16.22 3.31 -12.09
N VAL A 98 15.11 2.91 -11.47
CA VAL A 98 14.94 1.53 -11.01
C VAL A 98 14.40 0.70 -12.18
N GLU A 99 15.31 0.27 -13.05
CA GLU A 99 15.00 -0.63 -14.16
C GLU A 99 14.89 -2.09 -13.72
N PRO A 100 13.96 -2.88 -14.29
CA PRO A 100 12.66 -2.51 -14.84
C PRO A 100 11.61 -2.37 -13.71
N LEU A 101 10.45 -1.78 -14.02
CA LEU A 101 9.26 -1.98 -13.17
C LEU A 101 9.14 -3.47 -12.88
N LYS A 102 9.08 -3.83 -11.61
CA LYS A 102 8.46 -5.11 -11.31
C LYS A 102 7.04 -5.04 -11.88
N PRO A 103 6.59 -6.01 -12.69
CA PRO A 103 5.31 -5.96 -13.40
C PRO A 103 4.08 -5.78 -12.48
N PHE A 104 4.26 -5.92 -11.17
CA PHE A 104 3.22 -5.66 -10.19
C PHE A 104 2.88 -4.18 -10.00
N LEU A 105 3.78 -3.22 -10.28
CA LEU A 105 3.57 -1.81 -9.91
C LEU A 105 2.37 -1.17 -10.62
N PRO A 106 2.26 -1.22 -11.97
CA PRO A 106 1.09 -0.74 -12.69
C PRO A 106 -0.21 -1.43 -12.26
N SER A 107 -0.19 -2.76 -12.17
CA SER A 107 -1.38 -3.55 -11.80
C SER A 107 -1.82 -3.29 -10.35
N PHE A 108 -0.89 -3.03 -9.45
CA PHE A 108 -1.18 -2.65 -8.08
C PHE A 108 -1.81 -1.26 -8.00
N LEU A 109 -1.26 -0.28 -8.73
CA LEU A 109 -1.82 1.06 -8.78
C LEU A 109 -3.23 1.06 -9.39
N GLN A 110 -3.45 0.32 -10.47
CA GLN A 110 -4.79 0.12 -11.04
C GLN A 110 -5.75 -0.50 -10.03
N SER A 111 -5.30 -1.51 -9.27
CA SER A 111 -6.13 -2.12 -8.21
C SER A 111 -6.45 -1.14 -7.09
N TRP A 112 -5.52 -0.23 -6.75
CA TRP A 112 -5.75 0.82 -5.78
C TRP A 112 -6.80 1.81 -6.28
N LEU A 113 -6.66 2.29 -7.52
CA LEU A 113 -7.61 3.20 -8.17
C LEU A 113 -9.00 2.58 -8.30
N ALA A 114 -9.09 1.30 -8.68
CA ALA A 114 -10.36 0.58 -8.73
C ALA A 114 -11.07 0.56 -7.36
N ARG A 115 -10.33 0.41 -6.27
CA ARG A 115 -10.90 0.45 -4.89
C ARG A 115 -11.33 1.84 -4.47
N SER A 116 -10.73 2.90 -5.03
CA SER A 116 -11.19 4.27 -4.79
C SER A 116 -12.57 4.57 -5.38
N GLY A 117 -13.13 3.67 -6.20
CA GLY A 117 -14.48 3.80 -6.73
C GLY A 117 -14.59 5.00 -7.67
N ASN A 118 -15.52 5.92 -7.41
CA ASN A 118 -15.67 7.22 -8.11
C ASN A 118 -15.36 8.41 -7.19
N GLN A 119 -14.73 8.18 -6.04
CA GLN A 119 -14.40 9.24 -5.08
C GLN A 119 -13.43 10.27 -5.68
N PRO A 120 -13.56 11.56 -5.34
CA PRO A 120 -12.57 12.55 -5.72
C PRO A 120 -11.17 12.17 -5.20
N LEU A 121 -10.15 12.24 -6.06
CA LEU A 121 -8.79 11.82 -5.75
C LEU A 121 -7.95 12.98 -5.22
N THR A 122 -7.31 12.77 -4.08
CA THR A 122 -6.23 13.62 -3.55
C THR A 122 -4.91 12.90 -3.78
N LEU A 123 -4.10 13.43 -4.70
CA LEU A 123 -2.84 12.80 -5.12
C LEU A 123 -1.64 13.64 -4.71
N ARG A 124 -0.61 12.97 -4.20
CA ARG A 124 0.74 13.51 -4.11
C ARG A 124 1.67 12.71 -4.99
N ILE A 125 2.23 13.34 -6.02
CA ILE A 125 3.18 12.69 -6.93
C ILE A 125 4.57 13.18 -6.55
N VAL A 126 5.43 12.24 -6.15
CA VAL A 126 6.81 12.54 -5.75
C VAL A 126 7.75 12.10 -6.85
N SER A 127 8.52 13.03 -7.41
CA SER A 127 9.57 12.73 -8.39
C SER A 127 10.94 12.88 -7.76
N GLY A 128 11.80 11.87 -7.92
CA GLY A 128 13.20 11.99 -7.56
C GLY A 128 13.91 10.64 -7.53
N GLU A 129 15.23 10.68 -7.75
CA GLU A 129 16.05 9.49 -7.66
C GLU A 129 16.04 9.01 -6.20
N LEU A 130 15.70 7.74 -5.98
CA LEU A 130 15.93 7.12 -4.67
C LEU A 130 17.39 7.34 -4.29
N PRO A 131 17.70 7.60 -3.01
CA PRO A 131 19.08 7.62 -2.54
C PRO A 131 19.62 6.18 -2.60
N VAL A 132 19.98 5.74 -3.79
CA VAL A 132 20.72 4.50 -3.97
C VAL A 132 22.03 4.75 -3.25
N ARG A 133 22.23 4.07 -2.11
CA ARG A 133 23.54 3.96 -1.47
C ARG A 133 24.44 3.18 -2.40
N THR A 134 24.91 3.85 -3.44
CA THR A 134 25.83 3.27 -4.41
C THR A 134 27.14 2.97 -3.68
N THR A 135 27.50 1.70 -3.64
CA THR A 135 28.90 1.32 -3.56
C THR A 135 29.60 1.87 -4.80
N ARG A 136 30.19 3.06 -4.62
CA ARG A 136 31.23 3.72 -5.44
C ARG A 136 31.05 3.77 -6.97
N ARG A 137 30.96 5.01 -7.45
CA ARG A 137 31.32 5.52 -8.79
C ARG A 137 30.70 4.76 -9.98
N CYS A 138 29.61 5.31 -10.50
CA CYS A 138 29.48 5.45 -11.96
C CYS A 138 29.08 6.89 -12.29
N MET A 139 29.63 7.40 -13.38
CA MET A 139 29.63 8.80 -13.76
C MET A 139 28.22 9.41 -13.85
N ARG A 140 28.16 10.69 -13.46
CA ARG A 140 27.13 11.66 -13.82
C ARG A 140 26.76 11.50 -15.30
N GLN A 141 25.50 11.19 -15.59
CA GLN A 141 24.93 11.45 -16.91
C GLN A 141 23.67 12.29 -16.76
N PRO A 142 23.74 13.59 -17.12
CA PRO A 142 22.59 14.48 -17.16
C PRO A 142 21.91 14.38 -18.52
N CYS A 143 20.91 13.51 -18.64
CA CYS A 143 19.85 13.58 -19.66
C CYS A 143 18.58 12.99 -19.01
N GLN A 144 17.62 13.85 -18.70
CA GLN A 144 16.39 13.56 -17.95
C GLN A 144 15.34 13.00 -18.90
N GLU A 145 15.24 11.68 -19.02
CA GLU A 145 14.04 11.05 -19.58
C GLU A 145 13.37 10.23 -18.48
N PRO A 146 12.06 10.37 -18.25
CA PRO A 146 11.35 9.52 -17.29
C PRO A 146 11.55 8.07 -17.70
N SER A 147 11.87 7.20 -16.74
CA SER A 147 11.96 5.78 -17.03
C SER A 147 10.61 5.30 -17.57
N GLN A 148 10.60 4.29 -18.45
CA GLN A 148 9.35 3.69 -18.98
C GLN A 148 8.36 3.35 -17.84
N ALA A 149 8.92 3.04 -16.67
CA ALA A 149 8.24 2.83 -15.41
C ALA A 149 7.36 4.00 -14.97
N ASP A 150 7.99 5.16 -14.87
CA ASP A 150 7.36 6.39 -14.41
C ASP A 150 6.28 6.83 -15.40
N SER A 151 6.55 6.68 -16.71
CA SER A 151 5.58 6.99 -17.77
C SER A 151 4.32 6.15 -17.63
N GLN A 152 4.43 4.83 -17.38
CA GLN A 152 3.25 3.96 -17.19
C GLN A 152 2.44 4.32 -15.94
N LEU A 153 3.10 4.62 -14.82
CA LEU A 153 2.40 5.04 -13.60
C LEU A 153 1.70 6.39 -13.82
N LEU A 154 2.38 7.34 -14.48
CA LEU A 154 1.80 8.63 -14.84
C LEU A 154 0.60 8.49 -15.77
N GLU A 155 0.68 7.65 -16.80
CA GLU A 155 -0.45 7.37 -17.70
C GLU A 155 -1.67 6.83 -16.94
N ILE A 156 -1.45 5.88 -16.01
CA ILE A 156 -2.51 5.33 -15.15
C ILE A 156 -3.12 6.41 -14.25
N LEU A 157 -2.31 7.31 -13.69
CA LEU A 157 -2.84 8.41 -12.89
C LEU A 157 -3.64 9.38 -13.77
N LEU A 158 -3.08 9.78 -14.91
CA LEU A 158 -3.68 10.74 -15.83
C LEU A 158 -5.00 10.23 -16.43
N SER A 159 -5.18 8.91 -16.58
CA SER A 159 -6.46 8.35 -17.01
C SER A 159 -7.60 8.63 -16.01
N GLU A 160 -7.29 8.88 -14.74
CA GLU A 160 -8.24 9.23 -13.69
C GLU A 160 -8.37 10.75 -13.48
N SER A 161 -7.77 11.59 -14.34
CA SER A 161 -7.71 13.05 -14.16
C SER A 161 -9.05 13.77 -13.98
N LYS A 162 -10.14 13.22 -14.54
CA LYS A 162 -11.49 13.81 -14.47
C LYS A 162 -12.08 13.91 -13.07
N ARG A 163 -11.56 13.14 -12.12
CA ARG A 163 -12.03 13.07 -10.74
C ARG A 163 -10.94 13.44 -9.74
N TRP A 164 -9.90 14.12 -10.19
CA TRP A 164 -8.90 14.70 -9.29
C TRP A 164 -9.52 15.90 -8.57
N GLU A 165 -9.45 15.89 -7.25
CA GLU A 165 -9.84 17.02 -6.39
C GLU A 165 -8.62 17.90 -6.10
N ALA A 166 -7.49 17.28 -5.76
CA ALA A 166 -6.25 17.95 -5.45
C ALA A 166 -5.06 17.12 -5.94
N VAL A 167 -4.10 17.76 -6.58
CA VAL A 167 -2.82 17.15 -6.97
C VAL A 167 -1.67 18.03 -6.57
N ALA A 168 -0.74 17.46 -5.80
CA ALA A 168 0.52 18.09 -5.44
C ALA A 168 1.67 17.36 -6.11
N LEU A 169 2.55 18.11 -6.77
CA LEU A 169 3.82 17.61 -7.27
C LEU A 169 4.91 18.00 -6.27
N ALA A 170 5.71 17.04 -5.82
CA ALA A 170 6.83 17.28 -4.93
C ALA A 170 8.11 16.69 -5.54
N PHE A 171 9.23 17.36 -5.32
CA PHE A 171 10.54 16.86 -5.74
C PHE A 171 11.28 16.30 -4.52
N SER A 172 12.06 15.23 -4.71
CA SER A 172 12.76 14.57 -3.59
C SER A 172 13.66 15.50 -2.77
N ASP A 173 14.11 16.62 -3.36
CA ASP A 173 14.91 17.62 -2.64
C ASP A 173 14.10 18.40 -1.58
N ASP A 174 12.77 18.42 -1.68
CA ASP A 174 11.88 19.10 -0.73
C ASP A 174 11.68 18.29 0.57
N LEU A 175 11.90 16.96 0.54
CA LEU A 175 11.73 16.09 1.71
C LEU A 175 12.88 16.16 2.71
N ASN A 176 14.06 16.61 2.28
CA ASN A 176 15.24 16.75 3.14
C ASN A 176 15.30 18.07 3.92
N ARG A 177 14.36 19.00 3.70
CA ARG A 177 14.38 20.34 4.33
C ARG A 177 13.55 20.47 5.62
N ASN A 178 12.89 19.39 6.06
CA ASN A 178 12.03 19.41 7.26
C ASN A 178 12.66 18.69 8.48
N PHE A 179 13.98 18.48 8.47
CA PHE A 179 14.75 18.07 9.64
C PHE A 179 15.85 19.11 9.92
N ASP A 180 15.44 20.25 10.48
CA ASP A 180 16.29 21.17 11.25
C ASP A 180 15.43 21.81 12.37
#